data_AF-A0A679JNE5-F1
#
_entry.id   AF-A0A679JNE5-F1
#
_cell.length_a   1.000
_cell.length_b   1.000
_cell.length_c   1.000
_cell.angle_alpha   90.00
_cell.angle_beta   90.00
_cell.angle_gamma   90.00
#
_symmetry.space_group_name_H-M   'P 1'
#
loop_
_entity.id
_entity.type
_entity.pdbx_description
1 polymer ?
#
loop_
_entity_poly.entity_id
_entity_poly.type
_entity_poly.pdbx_seq_one_letter_code
_entity_poly.pdbx_strand_id
1 'polypeptide(L)'
;MAKSVTPERTPAQLRADKEINIVLAGARWLKESMKKPESFELVNATMIDGKVICYEYRARNSFNDRRTERYVISDNVSSSKAKDWNKLCAGKSGIDYTHVRAVM
;
A
#
# COMPACT_ATOMS: atom_id res chain seq x y z
N MET A 1 38.77 -19.74 -1.89
CA MET A 1 37.72 -18.85 -1.34
C MET A 1 36.69 -18.61 -2.43
N ALA A 2 35.52 -19.26 -2.36
CA ALA A 2 34.46 -19.07 -3.34
C ALA A 2 33.86 -17.67 -3.14
N LYS A 3 33.98 -16.80 -4.15
CA LYS A 3 33.26 -15.52 -4.19
C LYS A 3 31.77 -15.85 -4.25
N SER A 4 31.05 -15.54 -3.18
CA SER A 4 29.59 -15.52 -3.16
C SER A 4 29.13 -14.50 -4.19
N VAL A 5 28.79 -14.97 -5.39
CA VAL A 5 28.09 -14.15 -6.39
C VAL A 5 26.69 -13.97 -5.86
N THR A 6 26.46 -12.92 -5.09
CA THR A 6 25.11 -12.42 -4.87
C THR A 6 24.55 -12.13 -6.26
N PRO A 7 23.45 -12.75 -6.68
CA PRO A 7 22.89 -12.47 -8.01
C PRO A 7 22.61 -10.98 -8.07
N GLU A 8 23.26 -10.29 -9.00
CA GLU A 8 23.02 -8.88 -9.26
C GLU A 8 21.56 -8.74 -9.66
N ARG A 9 20.79 -7.97 -8.87
CA ARG A 9 19.34 -7.84 -9.11
C ARG A 9 19.14 -7.20 -10.48
N THR A 10 18.30 -7.81 -11.29
CA THR A 10 17.92 -7.26 -12.59
C THR A 10 17.23 -5.89 -12.41
N PRO A 11 17.25 -5.01 -13.44
CA PRO A 11 16.54 -3.74 -13.38
C PRO A 11 15.04 -3.89 -13.06
N ALA A 12 14.41 -5.00 -13.45
CA ALA A 12 13.02 -5.30 -13.12
C ALA A 12 12.84 -5.59 -11.62
N GLN A 13 13.75 -6.37 -11.02
CA GLN A 13 13.74 -6.65 -9.58
C GLN A 13 13.98 -5.37 -8.77
N LEU A 14 14.89 -4.50 -9.21
CA LEU A 14 15.13 -3.20 -8.55
C LEU A 14 13.91 -2.28 -8.60
N ARG A 15 13.10 -2.32 -9.67
CA ARG A 15 11.84 -1.56 -9.75
C ARG A 15 10.79 -2.14 -8.81
N ALA A 16 10.60 -3.46 -8.83
CA ALA A 16 9.69 -4.15 -7.92
C ALA A 16 10.05 -3.88 -6.45
N ASP A 17 11.33 -3.93 -6.08
CA ASP A 17 11.80 -3.60 -4.74
C ASP A 17 11.46 -2.16 -4.35
N LYS A 18 11.63 -1.20 -5.27
CA LYS A 18 11.26 0.21 -5.03
C LYS A 18 9.76 0.35 -4.84
N GLU A 19 8.95 -0.26 -5.71
CA GLU A 19 7.50 -0.22 -5.63
C GLU A 19 7.01 -0.82 -4.31
N ILE A 20 7.50 -2.00 -3.93
CA ILE A 20 7.23 -2.64 -2.63
C ILE A 20 7.55 -1.70 -1.47
N ASN A 21 8.73 -1.08 -1.48
CA ASN A 21 9.12 -0.16 -0.41
C ASN A 21 8.22 1.07 -0.33
N ILE A 22 7.79 1.62 -1.47
CA ILE A 22 6.86 2.75 -1.51
C ILE A 22 5.49 2.34 -0.98
N VAL A 23 4.96 1.18 -1.39
CA VAL A 23 3.68 0.66 -0.89
C VAL A 23 3.75 0.40 0.62
N LEU A 24 4.84 -0.23 1.08
CA LEU A 24 5.04 -0.51 2.50
C LEU A 24 5.15 0.78 3.32
N ALA A 25 5.89 1.78 2.82
CA ALA A 25 6.02 3.08 3.49
C ALA A 25 4.67 3.79 3.57
N GLY A 26 3.87 3.79 2.49
CA GLY A 26 2.53 4.37 2.48
C GLY A 26 1.57 3.65 3.42
N ALA A 27 1.60 2.32 3.48
CA ALA A 27 0.79 1.53 4.40
C ALA A 27 1.16 1.77 5.88
N ARG A 28 2.46 1.90 6.19
CA ARG A 28 2.95 2.24 7.54
C ARG A 28 2.54 3.64 7.94
N TRP A 29 2.73 4.62 7.06
CA TRP A 29 2.27 5.98 7.28
C TRP A 29 0.75 6.02 7.53
N LEU A 30 -0.02 5.26 6.74
CA LEU A 30 -1.46 5.16 6.92
C LEU A 30 -1.82 4.57 8.29
N LYS A 31 -1.17 3.47 8.70
CA LYS A 31 -1.31 2.86 10.03
C LYS A 31 -1.02 3.86 11.15
N GLU A 32 0.07 4.61 11.06
CA GLU A 32 0.50 5.61 12.05
C GLU A 32 -0.44 6.82 12.10
N SER A 33 -1.07 7.18 10.97
CA SER A 33 -2.05 8.26 10.91
C SER A 33 -3.40 7.92 11.55
N MET A 34 -3.65 6.64 11.86
CA MET A 34 -4.89 6.21 12.50
C MET A 34 -4.90 6.57 13.98
N LYS A 35 -6.09 6.86 14.53
CA LYS A 35 -6.27 7.06 15.98
C LYS A 35 -5.92 5.83 16.82
N LYS A 36 -6.11 4.64 16.25
CA LYS A 36 -5.82 3.33 16.88
C LYS A 36 -4.96 2.47 15.94
N PRO A 37 -3.65 2.74 15.83
CA PRO A 37 -2.75 2.06 14.89
C PRO A 37 -2.70 0.54 15.09
N GLU A 38 -2.90 0.05 16.31
CA GLU A 38 -2.92 -1.37 16.67
C GLU A 38 -4.12 -2.12 16.08
N SER A 39 -5.16 -1.38 15.68
CA SER A 39 -6.35 -1.95 15.07
C SER A 39 -6.28 -2.04 13.55
N PHE A 40 -5.22 -1.49 12.95
CA PHE A 40 -5.01 -1.43 11.51
C PHE A 40 -4.69 -2.80 10.94
N GLU A 41 -5.44 -3.18 9.90
CA GLU A 41 -5.26 -4.41 9.16
C GLU A 41 -5.31 -4.07 7.67
N LEU A 42 -4.19 -4.27 6.95
CA LEU A 42 -4.14 -4.08 5.52
C LEU A 42 -4.87 -5.24 4.81
N VAL A 43 -5.97 -4.92 4.13
CA VAL A 43 -6.79 -5.90 3.40
C VAL A 43 -6.28 -6.05 1.98
N ASN A 44 -6.04 -4.92 1.31
CA ASN A 44 -5.60 -4.87 -0.07
C ASN A 44 -4.65 -3.69 -0.28
N ALA A 45 -3.59 -3.88 -1.05
CA ALA A 45 -2.75 -2.81 -1.55
C ALA A 45 -2.46 -3.06 -3.02
N THR A 46 -2.97 -2.19 -3.90
CA THR A 46 -2.75 -2.30 -5.34
C THR A 46 -2.07 -1.04 -5.86
N MET A 47 -1.02 -1.19 -6.65
CA MET A 47 -0.38 -0.09 -7.36
C MET A 47 -0.82 -0.06 -8.82
N ILE A 48 -1.34 1.07 -9.27
CA ILE A 48 -1.84 1.30 -10.62
C ILE A 48 -0.86 2.21 -11.35
N ASP A 49 -0.43 1.77 -12.54
CA ASP A 49 0.50 2.48 -13.43
C ASP A 49 1.82 2.94 -12.75
N GLY A 50 2.22 2.28 -11.66
CA GLY A 50 3.43 2.63 -10.90
C GLY A 50 3.36 3.96 -10.12
N LYS A 51 2.19 4.62 -10.08
CA LYS A 51 2.04 6.00 -9.58
C LYS A 51 0.91 6.19 -8.57
N VAL A 52 -0.13 5.38 -8.66
CA VAL A 52 -1.29 5.45 -7.78
C VAL A 52 -1.29 4.22 -6.92
N ILE A 53 -1.42 4.39 -5.62
CA ILE A 53 -1.49 3.30 -4.65
C ILE A 53 -2.84 3.35 -3.97
N CYS A 54 -3.56 2.25 -4.10
CA CYS A 54 -4.90 2.06 -3.59
C CYS A 54 -4.82 1.09 -2.41
N TYR A 55 -5.16 1.60 -1.23
CA TYR A 55 -5.20 0.80 0.00
C TYR A 55 -6.65 0.54 0.39
N GLU A 56 -6.96 -0.70 0.68
CA GLU A 56 -8.13 -1.07 1.47
C GLU A 56 -7.62 -1.63 2.81
N TYR A 57 -8.14 -1.10 3.90
CA TYR A 57 -7.72 -1.50 5.23
C TYR A 57 -8.92 -1.56 6.16
N ARG A 58 -8.76 -2.27 7.27
CA ARG A 58 -9.71 -2.27 8.37
C ARG A 58 -9.08 -1.59 9.56
N ALA A 59 -9.80 -0.68 10.19
CA ALA A 59 -9.37 -0.03 11.42
C ALA A 59 -10.58 0.21 12.32
N ARG A 60 -10.32 0.39 13.62
CA ARG A 60 -11.35 0.81 14.58
C ARG A 60 -11.55 2.32 14.51
N ASN A 61 -12.81 2.75 14.40
CA ASN A 61 -13.17 4.16 14.47
C ASN A 61 -13.17 4.66 15.93
N SER A 62 -13.59 5.92 16.12
CA SER A 62 -13.69 6.53 17.47
C SER A 62 -14.71 5.83 18.38
N PHE A 63 -15.64 5.04 17.83
CA PHE A 63 -16.63 4.24 18.55
C PHE A 63 -16.17 2.79 18.78
N ASN A 64 -14.91 2.47 18.46
CA ASN A 64 -14.33 1.13 18.60
C ASN A 64 -14.88 0.07 17.61
N ASP A 65 -15.70 0.47 16.64
CA ASP A 65 -16.20 -0.40 15.58
C ASP A 65 -15.15 -0.60 14.49
N ARG A 66 -14.95 -1.85 14.07
CA ARG A 66 -14.12 -2.17 12.89
C ARG A 66 -14.86 -1.82 11.62
N ARG A 67 -14.29 -0.91 10.82
CA ARG A 67 -14.79 -0.54 9.50
C ARG A 67 -13.73 -0.84 8.44
N THR A 68 -14.17 -1.29 7.28
CA THR A 68 -13.31 -1.30 6.08
C THR A 68 -13.31 0.11 5.50
N GLU A 69 -12.12 0.67 5.35
CA GLU A 69 -11.88 1.98 4.77
C GLU A 69 -10.96 1.88 3.56
N ARG A 70 -10.93 2.96 2.79
CA ARG A 70 -10.24 3.06 1.52
C ARG A 70 -9.39 4.31 1.50
N TYR A 71 -8.18 4.21 0.98
CA TYR A 71 -7.27 5.33 0.85
C TYR A 71 -6.55 5.29 -0.48
N VAL A 72 -6.35 6.46 -1.07
CA VAL A 72 -5.60 6.61 -2.32
C VAL A 72 -4.41 7.52 -2.07
N ILE A 73 -3.22 7.06 -2.47
CA ILE A 73 -1.98 7.85 -2.49
C ILE A 73 -1.49 7.92 -3.93
N SER A 74 -1.20 9.13 -4.40
CA SER A 74 -0.56 9.40 -5.68
C SER A 74 0.22 10.71 -5.57
N ASP A 75 1.01 11.05 -6.59
CA ASP A 75 1.82 12.27 -6.61
C ASP A 75 1.03 13.56 -6.29
N ASN A 76 -0.26 13.60 -6.66
CA ASN A 76 -1.10 14.80 -6.53
C ASN A 76 -2.34 14.61 -5.64
N VAL A 77 -2.63 13.38 -5.21
CA VAL A 77 -3.84 13.06 -4.47
C VAL A 77 -3.49 12.14 -3.32
N SER A 78 -3.76 12.59 -2.10
CA SER A 78 -3.72 11.80 -0.88
C SER A 78 -5.06 11.96 -0.18
N SER A 79 -5.95 10.99 -0.32
CA SER A 79 -7.33 11.14 0.19
C SER A 79 -8.03 9.81 0.46
N SER A 80 -8.98 9.87 1.39
CA SER A 80 -9.95 8.80 1.69
C SER A 80 -11.31 9.03 1.01
N LYS A 81 -11.39 9.98 0.07
CA LYS A 81 -12.67 10.36 -0.55
C LYS A 81 -13.10 9.31 -1.58
N ALA A 82 -14.38 8.91 -1.52
CA ALA A 82 -14.95 7.97 -2.48
C ALA A 82 -14.83 8.44 -3.94
N LYS A 83 -14.90 9.75 -4.20
CA LYS A 83 -14.72 10.32 -5.55
C LYS A 83 -13.33 10.01 -6.12
N ASP A 84 -12.29 10.19 -5.31
CA ASP A 84 -10.91 9.97 -5.74
C ASP A 84 -10.62 8.47 -5.90
N TRP A 85 -11.14 7.65 -4.98
CA TRP A 85 -11.14 6.20 -5.12
C TRP A 85 -11.80 5.74 -6.42
N ASN A 86 -13.00 6.22 -6.73
CA ASN A 86 -13.72 5.81 -7.93
C ASN A 86 -13.00 6.25 -9.23
N LYS A 87 -12.30 7.38 -9.18
CA LYS A 87 -11.56 7.90 -10.33
C LYS A 87 -10.24 7.16 -10.56
N LEU A 88 -9.56 6.79 -9.48
CA LEU A 88 -8.17 6.33 -9.53
C LEU A 88 -8.02 4.82 -9.29
N CYS A 89 -8.91 4.20 -8.53
CA CYS A 89 -8.79 2.82 -8.07
C CYS A 89 -9.92 1.90 -8.55
N ALA A 90 -11.18 2.36 -8.50
CA ALA A 90 -12.32 1.49 -8.83
C ALA A 90 -12.30 1.08 -10.32
N GLY A 91 -12.39 -0.22 -10.57
CA GLY A 91 -12.41 -0.78 -11.93
C GLY A 91 -11.05 -0.74 -12.65
N LYS A 92 -9.99 -0.28 -11.98
CA LYS A 92 -8.64 -0.30 -12.53
C LYS A 92 -7.89 -1.54 -12.09
N SER A 93 -7.09 -2.08 -13.00
CA SER A 93 -6.19 -3.19 -12.72
C SER A 93 -4.79 -2.64 -12.47
N GLY A 94 -4.09 -3.24 -11.52
CA GLY A 94 -2.73 -2.86 -11.16
C GLY A 94 -1.98 -4.06 -10.59
N ILE A 95 -0.76 -3.81 -10.10
CA ILE A 95 0.05 -4.83 -9.46
C ILE A 95 -0.41 -4.96 -8.00
N ASP A 96 -0.75 -6.18 -7.60
CA ASP A 96 -1.15 -6.49 -6.24
C ASP A 96 0.09 -6.62 -5.33
N TYR A 97 0.17 -5.70 -4.38
CA TYR A 97 1.19 -5.63 -3.35
C TYR A 97 0.64 -5.99 -1.96
N THR A 98 -0.52 -6.62 -1.86
CA THR A 98 -1.14 -7.02 -0.58
C THR A 98 -0.22 -7.86 0.31
N HIS A 99 0.74 -8.58 -0.29
CA HIS A 99 1.75 -9.36 0.44
C HIS A 99 2.62 -8.51 1.39
N VAL A 100 2.74 -7.19 1.20
CA VAL A 100 3.50 -6.32 2.11
C VAL A 100 2.96 -6.31 3.54
N ARG A 101 1.70 -6.71 3.76
CA ARG A 101 1.11 -6.86 5.10
C ARG A 101 1.86 -7.84 5.99
N ALA A 102 2.58 -8.80 5.41
CA ALA A 102 3.32 -9.81 6.17
C ALA A 102 4.59 -9.26 6.84
N VAL A 103 5.06 -8.08 6.42
CA VAL A 103 6.34 -7.48 6.85
C VAL A 103 6.15 -6.07 7.46
N MET A 104 4.92 -5.75 7.83
CA MET A 104 4.46 -4.43 8.28
C MET A 104 4.08 -4.45 9.75
#